data_AF-A0A9W8D853-F1
#
_entry.id   AF-A0A9W8D853-F1
#
_cell.length_a   1.000
_cell.length_b   1.000
_cell.length_c   1.000
_cell.angle_alpha   90.00
_cell.angle_beta   90.00
_cell.angle_gamma   90.00
#
_symmetry.space_group_name_H-M   'P 1'
#
loop_
_entity.id
_entity.type
_entity.pdbx_description
1 polymer ?
#
loop_
_entity_poly.entity_id
_entity_poly.type
_entity_poly.pdbx_seq_one_letter_code
_entity_poly.pdbx_strand_id
1 'polypeptide(L)'
;MFIRNDDSNTLVFENLKALQFLGDRFSEYELQDGSIDPIYRVWPKLVVPRLETLIIFEIPFPDEVAESLMSAPLKELTYKGRSDYAHILCQHDTSNLHELVLEFDMYIESNVETFYHKTNAVFRNISKVPIVRCTVADLSLKIDWSLVDWSYLTHLYIQNLADLDKILDAIPTMPYLVFASLIIDINYKTVLTSFVTMLNGLKQRYPKPSSSKIETLLISLLGIDDALDSALDELKWYFPKLEHIGKVE
;
A
#
# COMPACT_ATOMS: atom_id res chain seq x y z
N MET A 1 -22.18 14.32 -22.27
CA MET A 1 -23.49 14.10 -22.92
C MET A 1 -24.03 12.79 -22.38
N PHE A 2 -25.21 12.78 -21.77
CA PHE A 2 -25.80 11.57 -21.20
C PHE A 2 -26.70 10.92 -22.26
N ILE A 3 -26.49 9.64 -22.55
CA ILE A 3 -27.45 8.83 -23.31
C ILE A 3 -27.94 7.76 -22.36
N ARG A 4 -29.20 7.86 -21.94
CA ARG A 4 -29.90 6.80 -21.21
C ARG A 4 -30.39 5.79 -22.23
N ASN A 5 -30.05 4.52 -22.05
CA ASN A 5 -30.59 3.42 -22.84
C ASN A 5 -31.62 2.70 -21.96
N ASP A 6 -32.90 2.83 -22.31
CA ASP A 6 -34.05 2.65 -21.40
C ASP A 6 -34.37 1.20 -20.96
N ASP A 7 -33.51 0.22 -21.20
CA ASP A 7 -33.68 -1.17 -20.74
C ASP A 7 -32.45 -1.76 -20.03
N SER A 8 -31.41 -0.95 -19.75
CA SER A 8 -30.18 -1.45 -19.12
C SER A 8 -29.77 -0.58 -17.94
N ASN A 9 -29.45 -1.19 -16.80
CA ASN A 9 -28.79 -0.50 -15.67
C ASN A 9 -27.31 -0.17 -16.00
N THR A 10 -27.03 0.25 -17.24
CA THR A 10 -25.69 0.55 -17.75
C THR A 10 -25.54 2.06 -17.91
N LEU A 11 -24.48 2.61 -17.33
CA LEU A 11 -24.07 4.00 -17.52
C LEU A 11 -22.80 4.03 -18.36
N VAL A 12 -22.87 4.71 -19.51
CA VAL A 12 -21.75 4.85 -20.44
C VAL A 12 -21.15 6.25 -20.32
N PHE A 13 -19.85 6.33 -20.09
CA PHE A 13 -19.10 7.59 -20.05
C PHE A 13 -18.00 7.58 -21.11
N GLU A 14 -18.35 7.97 -22.34
CA GLU A 14 -17.47 7.86 -23.51
C GLU A 14 -16.13 8.60 -23.39
N ASN A 15 -16.08 9.67 -22.60
CA ASN A 15 -14.93 10.58 -22.52
C ASN A 15 -14.33 10.69 -21.11
N LEU A 16 -14.81 9.90 -20.15
CA LEU A 16 -14.29 9.96 -18.79
C LEU A 16 -12.89 9.33 -18.73
N LYS A 17 -11.91 10.12 -18.28
CA LYS A 17 -10.50 9.70 -18.17
C LYS A 17 -10.04 9.41 -16.75
N ALA A 18 -10.67 10.05 -15.77
CA ALA A 18 -10.37 9.84 -14.37
C ALA A 18 -11.69 9.62 -13.62
N LEU A 19 -11.71 8.64 -12.73
CA LEU A 19 -12.86 8.31 -11.90
C LEU A 19 -12.38 8.10 -10.49
N GLN A 20 -13.06 8.76 -9.55
CA GLN A 20 -12.78 8.64 -8.13
C GLN A 20 -14.04 8.18 -7.42
N PHE A 21 -13.87 7.17 -6.57
CA PHE A 21 -14.87 6.68 -5.65
C PHE A 21 -14.42 7.00 -4.22
N LEU A 22 -15.24 7.77 -3.52
CA LEU A 22 -15.00 8.17 -2.14
C LEU A 22 -16.01 7.43 -1.25
N GLY A 23 -15.53 6.43 -0.52
CA GLY A 23 -16.26 5.77 0.54
C GLY A 23 -16.35 6.67 1.76
N ASP A 24 -17.43 6.50 2.53
CA ASP A 24 -17.47 7.00 3.89
C ASP A 24 -16.99 5.87 4.81
N ARG A 25 -16.05 6.19 5.71
CA ARG A 25 -15.40 5.28 6.68
C ARG A 25 -16.37 4.45 7.51
N PHE A 26 -17.64 4.84 7.52
CA PHE A 26 -18.68 4.36 8.43
C PHE A 26 -19.81 3.58 7.75
N SER A 27 -19.72 3.27 6.45
CA SER A 27 -20.80 2.50 5.79
C SER A 27 -20.71 0.98 5.99
N GLU A 28 -19.63 0.44 6.56
CA GLU A 28 -19.58 -0.93 7.05
C GLU A 28 -20.20 -1.01 8.45
N TYR A 29 -21.53 -0.91 8.54
CA TYR A 29 -22.21 -1.55 9.66
C TYR A 29 -22.20 -3.06 9.35
N GLU A 30 -21.13 -3.75 9.74
CA GLU A 30 -21.22 -5.17 10.00
C GLU A 30 -22.35 -5.35 11.04
N LEU A 31 -23.44 -5.98 10.63
CA LEU A 31 -24.46 -6.40 11.57
C LEU A 31 -23.80 -7.38 12.54
N GLN A 32 -24.23 -7.39 13.81
CA GLN A 32 -23.59 -8.18 14.88
C GLN A 32 -23.50 -9.70 14.63
N ASP A 33 -24.09 -10.19 13.55
CA ASP A 33 -24.03 -11.58 13.09
C ASP A 33 -22.99 -11.84 11.97
N GLY A 34 -22.17 -10.83 11.61
CA GLY A 34 -21.18 -10.92 10.55
C GLY A 34 -21.77 -10.80 9.14
N SER A 35 -23.04 -10.42 9.01
CA SER A 35 -23.64 -10.06 7.73
C SER A 35 -23.39 -8.57 7.41
N ILE A 36 -23.01 -8.30 6.16
CA ILE A 36 -22.94 -6.94 5.64
C ILE A 36 -24.37 -6.50 5.31
N ASP A 37 -24.83 -5.37 5.86
CA ASP A 37 -26.17 -4.84 5.64
C ASP A 37 -26.51 -4.83 4.13
N PRO A 38 -27.57 -5.54 3.66
CA PRO A 38 -27.85 -5.77 2.26
C PRO A 38 -28.35 -4.54 1.49
N ILE A 39 -28.08 -3.32 1.96
CA ILE A 39 -28.18 -2.09 1.16
C ILE A 39 -27.01 -2.03 0.15
N TYR A 40 -26.73 -3.16 -0.50
CA TYR A 40 -26.07 -3.20 -1.79
C TYR A 40 -27.04 -2.58 -2.78
N ARG A 41 -26.91 -1.25 -2.92
CA ARG A 41 -27.50 -0.52 -4.05
C ARG A 41 -27.10 -1.29 -5.30
N VAL A 42 -28.09 -1.64 -6.14
CA VAL A 42 -27.82 -2.25 -7.45
C VAL A 42 -26.85 -1.33 -8.17
N TRP A 43 -25.58 -1.74 -8.26
CA TRP A 43 -24.56 -0.94 -8.91
C TRP A 43 -24.85 -0.92 -10.41
N PRO A 44 -24.94 0.26 -11.03
CA PRO A 44 -25.03 0.30 -12.48
C PRO A 44 -23.75 -0.24 -13.09
N LYS A 45 -23.87 -0.97 -14.20
CA LYS A 45 -22.70 -1.35 -14.99
C LYS A 45 -22.08 -0.08 -15.58
N LEU A 46 -20.82 0.16 -15.28
CA LEU A 46 -20.09 1.35 -15.75
C LEU A 46 -19.25 1.00 -16.97
N VAL A 47 -19.54 1.61 -18.12
CA VAL A 47 -18.74 1.46 -19.33
C VAL A 47 -17.95 2.75 -19.55
N VAL A 48 -16.64 2.66 -19.34
CA VAL A 48 -15.72 3.80 -19.25
C VAL A 48 -14.52 3.59 -20.19
N PRO A 49 -14.72 3.57 -21.52
CA PRO A 49 -13.75 3.07 -22.50
C PRO A 49 -12.46 3.92 -22.62
N ARG A 50 -12.42 5.10 -21.99
CA ARG A 50 -11.26 6.01 -21.97
C ARG A 50 -10.70 6.23 -20.57
N LEU A 51 -11.10 5.43 -19.58
CA LEU A 51 -10.63 5.58 -18.22
C LEU A 51 -9.14 5.22 -18.15
N GLU A 52 -8.32 6.20 -17.77
CA GLU A 52 -6.87 6.06 -17.61
C GLU A 52 -6.48 6.02 -16.13
N THR A 53 -7.20 6.73 -15.26
CA THR A 53 -6.93 6.83 -13.82
C THR A 53 -8.16 6.40 -13.01
N LEU A 54 -7.98 5.47 -12.09
CA LEU A 54 -9.00 5.03 -11.15
C LEU A 54 -8.51 5.20 -9.72
N ILE A 55 -9.30 5.89 -8.91
CA ILE A 55 -9.01 6.10 -7.50
C ILE A 55 -10.17 5.60 -6.66
N ILE A 56 -9.89 4.72 -5.70
CA ILE A 56 -10.88 4.05 -4.87
C ILE A 56 -10.48 4.23 -3.41
N PHE A 57 -11.37 4.80 -2.62
CA PHE A 57 -11.19 4.95 -1.18
C PHE A 57 -12.28 4.17 -0.46
N GLU A 58 -11.88 3.10 0.23
CA GLU A 58 -12.67 2.38 1.24
C GLU A 58 -14.07 1.98 0.74
N ILE A 59 -14.15 1.49 -0.51
CA ILE A 59 -15.41 1.01 -1.10
C ILE A 59 -15.27 -0.47 -1.49
N PRO A 60 -16.12 -1.35 -0.92
CA PRO A 60 -16.28 -2.70 -1.45
C PRO A 60 -17.01 -2.65 -2.79
N PHE A 61 -16.36 -3.17 -3.83
CA PHE A 61 -17.03 -3.42 -5.11
C PHE A 61 -17.45 -4.88 -5.21
N PRO A 62 -18.65 -5.15 -5.75
CA PRO A 62 -18.94 -6.45 -6.33
C PRO A 62 -17.95 -6.77 -7.46
N ASP A 63 -17.59 -8.04 -7.62
CA ASP A 63 -16.65 -8.52 -8.65
C ASP A 63 -17.01 -8.02 -10.06
N GLU A 64 -18.29 -7.99 -10.41
CA GLU A 64 -18.78 -7.54 -11.71
C GLU A 64 -18.47 -6.05 -11.99
N VAL A 65 -18.50 -5.22 -10.95
CA VAL A 65 -18.16 -3.79 -11.04
C VAL A 65 -16.65 -3.63 -11.15
N ALA A 66 -15.90 -4.37 -10.34
CA ALA A 66 -14.44 -4.41 -10.39
C ALA A 66 -13.95 -4.84 -11.79
N GLU A 67 -14.50 -5.93 -12.35
CA GLU A 67 -14.20 -6.41 -13.69
C GLU A 67 -14.45 -5.33 -14.75
N SER A 68 -15.62 -4.67 -14.69
CA SER A 68 -15.98 -3.62 -15.64
C SER A 68 -15.01 -2.43 -15.59
N LEU A 69 -14.61 -2.00 -14.39
CA LEU A 69 -13.64 -0.92 -14.20
C LEU A 69 -12.24 -1.32 -14.66
N MET A 70 -11.80 -2.53 -14.30
CA MET A 70 -10.47 -3.06 -14.65
C MET A 70 -10.32 -3.42 -16.14
N SER A 71 -11.44 -3.62 -16.85
CA SER A 71 -11.44 -3.81 -18.32
C SER A 71 -11.13 -2.54 -19.12
N ALA A 72 -11.18 -1.37 -18.49
CA ALA A 72 -10.85 -0.10 -19.12
C ALA A 72 -9.32 0.01 -19.39
N PRO A 73 -8.87 0.93 -20.28
CA PRO A 73 -7.44 1.11 -20.57
C PRO A 73 -6.71 1.87 -19.45
N LEU A 74 -6.85 1.39 -18.22
CA LEU A 74 -6.28 1.97 -17.02
C LEU A 74 -4.76 1.96 -17.08
N LYS A 75 -4.16 3.09 -16.73
CA LYS A 75 -2.72 3.28 -16.53
C LYS A 75 -2.38 3.41 -15.06
N GLU A 76 -3.29 3.98 -14.27
CA GLU A 76 -3.07 4.29 -12.86
C GLU A 76 -4.24 3.77 -12.03
N LEU A 77 -3.93 2.98 -11.01
CA LEU A 77 -4.89 2.56 -9.98
C LEU A 77 -4.36 2.98 -8.61
N THR A 78 -5.14 3.79 -7.90
CA THR A 78 -4.92 4.06 -6.48
C THR A 78 -6.06 3.46 -5.67
N TYR A 79 -5.72 2.58 -4.74
CA TYR A 79 -6.67 1.97 -3.83
C TYR A 79 -6.25 2.24 -2.39
N LYS A 80 -7.19 2.72 -1.58
CA LYS A 80 -7.05 2.85 -0.13
C LYS A 80 -8.12 2.03 0.57
N GLY A 81 -7.75 1.21 1.55
CA GLY A 81 -8.70 0.45 2.36
C GLY A 81 -8.15 -0.90 2.79
N ARG A 82 -9.04 -1.88 2.94
CA ARG A 82 -8.71 -3.27 3.33
C ARG A 82 -8.03 -4.05 2.20
N SER A 83 -7.22 -5.04 2.56
CA SER A 83 -6.45 -5.84 1.60
C SER A 83 -7.32 -6.80 0.76
N ASP A 84 -8.46 -7.23 1.28
CA ASP A 84 -9.42 -8.11 0.59
C ASP A 84 -10.07 -7.46 -0.63
N TYR A 85 -10.47 -6.19 -0.57
CA TYR A 85 -11.02 -5.50 -1.74
C TYR A 85 -9.95 -5.10 -2.76
N ALA A 86 -8.72 -4.81 -2.31
CA ALA A 86 -7.58 -4.64 -3.23
C ALA A 86 -7.34 -5.93 -4.03
N HIS A 87 -7.46 -7.09 -3.38
CA HIS A 87 -7.35 -8.39 -4.04
C HIS A 87 -8.45 -8.60 -5.09
N ILE A 88 -9.70 -8.21 -4.82
CA ILE A 88 -10.79 -8.26 -5.81
C ILE A 88 -10.45 -7.43 -7.04
N LEU A 89 -9.89 -6.23 -6.89
CA LEU A 89 -9.47 -5.42 -8.05
C LEU A 89 -8.32 -6.09 -8.81
N CYS A 90 -7.32 -6.57 -8.09
CA CYS A 90 -6.09 -7.10 -8.69
C CYS A 90 -6.21 -8.55 -9.17
N GLN A 91 -7.34 -9.23 -8.99
CA GLN A 91 -7.56 -10.55 -9.62
C GLN A 91 -7.85 -10.46 -11.13
N HIS A 92 -8.18 -9.26 -11.61
CA HIS A 92 -8.40 -8.95 -13.02
C HIS A 92 -7.08 -8.57 -13.72
N ASP A 93 -7.12 -8.42 -15.05
CA ASP A 93 -5.92 -8.11 -15.84
C ASP A 93 -5.36 -6.72 -15.50
N THR A 94 -4.17 -6.69 -14.90
CA THR A 94 -3.45 -5.46 -14.53
C THR A 94 -2.40 -5.06 -15.57
N SER A 95 -2.32 -5.76 -16.71
CA SER A 95 -1.22 -5.61 -17.67
C SER A 95 -1.10 -4.25 -18.33
N ASN A 96 -2.17 -3.44 -18.33
CA ASN A 96 -2.17 -2.08 -18.84
C ASN A 96 -1.71 -1.04 -17.81
N LEU A 97 -1.68 -1.40 -16.51
CA LEU A 97 -1.29 -0.48 -15.45
C LEU A 97 0.21 -0.16 -15.54
N HIS A 98 0.50 1.14 -15.56
CA HIS A 98 1.84 1.68 -15.35
C HIS A 98 2.15 1.83 -13.86
N GLU A 99 1.14 2.22 -13.07
CA GLU A 99 1.29 2.48 -11.64
C GLU A 99 0.11 1.90 -10.84
N LEU A 100 0.47 1.22 -9.74
CA LEU A 100 -0.46 0.75 -8.72
C LEU A 100 -0.03 1.33 -7.36
N VAL A 101 -0.96 2.04 -6.72
CA VAL A 101 -0.80 2.56 -5.37
C VAL A 101 -1.78 1.84 -4.45
N LEU A 102 -1.25 1.19 -3.42
CA LEU A 102 -2.00 0.48 -2.39
C LEU A 102 -1.78 1.19 -1.05
N GLU A 103 -2.83 1.71 -0.45
CA GLU A 103 -2.82 2.28 0.90
C GLU A 103 -3.64 1.41 1.84
N PHE A 104 -2.96 0.54 2.59
CA PHE A 104 -3.60 -0.33 3.56
C PHE A 104 -3.69 0.35 4.92
N ASP A 105 -4.92 0.48 5.42
CA ASP A 105 -5.20 0.95 6.77
C ASP A 105 -5.44 -0.27 7.68
N MET A 106 -4.49 -0.57 8.55
CA MET A 106 -4.55 -1.74 9.43
C MET A 106 -5.59 -1.59 10.54
N TYR A 107 -6.18 -0.40 10.74
CA TYR A 107 -7.26 -0.21 11.72
C TYR A 107 -8.56 -0.89 11.34
N ILE A 108 -8.80 -1.04 10.04
CA ILE A 108 -10.03 -1.63 9.49
C ILE A 108 -9.80 -3.04 8.95
N GLU A 109 -8.57 -3.55 9.07
CA GLU A 109 -8.24 -4.91 8.65
C GLU A 109 -8.75 -5.91 9.71
N SER A 110 -9.36 -6.99 9.24
CA SER A 110 -10.02 -7.96 10.12
C SER A 110 -9.04 -8.71 11.02
N ASN A 111 -7.87 -9.07 10.48
CA ASN A 111 -6.75 -9.67 11.19
C ASN A 111 -5.51 -9.74 10.28
N VAL A 112 -4.38 -10.06 10.91
CA VAL A 112 -3.07 -10.15 10.26
C VAL A 112 -2.96 -11.30 9.25
N GLU A 113 -3.61 -12.44 9.49
CA GLU A 113 -3.57 -13.57 8.55
C GLU A 113 -4.26 -13.21 7.23
N THR A 114 -5.40 -12.52 7.30
CA THR A 114 -6.13 -12.03 6.14
C THR A 114 -5.29 -11.05 5.35
N PHE A 115 -4.65 -10.11 6.03
CA PHE A 115 -3.69 -9.20 5.41
C PHE A 115 -2.61 -9.93 4.62
N TYR A 116 -1.95 -10.93 5.22
CA TYR A 116 -0.92 -11.72 4.53
C TYR A 116 -1.48 -12.44 3.31
N HIS A 117 -2.59 -13.16 3.47
CA HIS A 117 -3.17 -13.95 2.39
C HIS A 117 -3.61 -13.07 1.21
N LYS A 118 -4.28 -11.95 1.49
CA LYS A 118 -4.83 -11.05 0.46
C LYS A 118 -3.76 -10.21 -0.21
N THR A 119 -2.81 -9.68 0.56
CA THR A 119 -1.67 -8.94 -0.02
C THR A 119 -0.84 -9.86 -0.91
N ASN A 120 -0.53 -11.09 -0.47
CA ASN A 120 0.17 -12.07 -1.31
C ASN A 120 -0.60 -12.38 -2.61
N ALA A 121 -1.94 -12.45 -2.53
CA ALA A 121 -2.76 -12.68 -3.71
C ALA A 121 -2.73 -11.48 -4.68
N VAL A 122 -2.72 -10.24 -4.18
CA VAL A 122 -2.48 -9.03 -5.00
C VAL A 122 -1.13 -9.12 -5.71
N PHE A 123 -0.04 -9.40 -4.97
CA PHE A 123 1.31 -9.38 -5.51
C PHE A 123 1.55 -10.43 -6.60
N ARG A 124 0.84 -11.56 -6.57
CA ARG A 124 0.91 -12.57 -7.64
C ARG A 124 0.38 -12.07 -8.98
N ASN A 125 -0.55 -11.12 -8.98
CA ASN A 125 -1.26 -10.68 -10.18
C ASN A 125 -0.75 -9.37 -10.76
N ILE A 126 0.19 -8.68 -10.10
CA ILE A 126 0.70 -7.36 -10.52
C ILE A 126 2.10 -7.45 -11.14
N SER A 127 2.53 -8.64 -11.57
CA SER A 127 3.88 -8.91 -12.07
C SER A 127 4.33 -8.07 -13.27
N LYS A 128 3.38 -7.47 -13.98
CA LYS A 128 3.64 -6.60 -15.15
C LYS A 128 3.60 -5.11 -14.81
N VAL A 129 3.18 -4.72 -13.60
CA VAL A 129 3.04 -3.32 -13.19
C VAL A 129 4.43 -2.74 -12.88
N PRO A 130 4.92 -1.74 -13.63
CA PRO A 130 6.26 -1.20 -13.45
C PRO A 130 6.48 -0.50 -12.11
N ILE A 131 5.47 0.22 -11.62
CA ILE A 131 5.55 0.99 -10.37
C ILE A 131 4.47 0.49 -9.42
N VAL A 132 4.91 -0.17 -8.34
CA VAL A 132 4.04 -0.60 -7.25
C VAL A 132 4.43 0.15 -5.98
N ARG A 133 3.52 0.99 -5.48
CA ARG A 133 3.65 1.70 -4.21
C ARG A 133 2.75 1.07 -3.18
N CYS A 134 3.29 0.80 -2.00
CA CYS A 134 2.51 0.32 -0.87
C CYS A 134 2.72 1.24 0.33
N THR A 135 1.63 1.75 0.86
CA THR A 135 1.57 2.44 2.14
C THR A 135 0.88 1.53 3.14
N VAL A 136 1.50 1.29 4.28
CA VAL A 136 0.90 0.57 5.40
C VAL A 136 0.90 1.50 6.61
N ALA A 137 -0.30 1.87 7.08
CA ALA A 137 -0.46 2.56 8.35
C ALA A 137 -0.69 1.50 9.44
N ASP A 138 0.35 1.21 10.22
CA ASP A 138 0.34 0.15 11.24
C ASP A 138 0.36 0.74 12.65
N LEU A 139 -0.79 0.74 13.34
CA LEU A 139 -0.91 1.29 14.69
C LEU A 139 -1.25 0.23 15.76
N SER A 140 -1.42 -1.04 15.37
CA SER A 140 -2.06 -2.03 16.25
C SER A 140 -1.59 -3.47 16.08
N LEU A 141 -1.02 -3.84 14.93
CA LEU A 141 -0.81 -5.24 14.58
C LEU A 141 0.67 -5.51 14.39
N LYS A 142 1.23 -6.45 15.16
CA LYS A 142 2.62 -6.88 14.99
C LYS A 142 2.78 -7.63 13.66
N ILE A 143 2.97 -6.88 12.58
CA ILE A 143 3.18 -7.42 11.23
C ILE A 143 4.56 -8.07 11.17
N ASP A 144 4.59 -9.33 10.75
CA ASP A 144 5.78 -10.01 10.29
C ASP A 144 5.88 -9.81 8.77
N TRP A 145 6.69 -8.82 8.40
CA TRP A 145 6.89 -8.38 7.03
C TRP A 145 7.46 -9.48 6.11
N SER A 146 8.05 -10.53 6.68
CA SER A 146 8.59 -11.67 5.92
C SER A 146 7.51 -12.61 5.37
N LEU A 147 6.27 -12.52 5.89
CA LEU A 147 5.14 -13.34 5.46
C LEU A 147 4.42 -12.79 4.22
N VAL A 148 4.84 -11.61 3.73
CA VAL A 148 4.34 -11.02 2.49
C VAL A 148 5.41 -11.11 1.39
N ASP A 149 4.98 -11.52 0.21
CA ASP A 149 5.76 -11.62 -1.02
C ASP A 149 5.83 -10.24 -1.69
N TRP A 150 6.82 -9.46 -1.29
CA TRP A 150 7.08 -8.12 -1.81
C TRP A 150 7.85 -8.10 -3.14
N SER A 151 7.84 -9.21 -3.89
CA SER A 151 8.70 -9.40 -5.07
C SER A 151 8.53 -8.36 -6.17
N TYR A 152 7.46 -7.57 -6.18
CA TYR A 152 7.18 -6.52 -7.17
C TYR A 152 7.15 -5.11 -6.59
N LEU A 153 7.41 -4.95 -5.28
CA LEU A 153 7.33 -3.67 -4.62
C LEU A 153 8.47 -2.74 -5.08
N THR A 154 8.12 -1.51 -5.44
CA THR A 154 9.09 -0.49 -5.86
C THR A 154 9.22 0.66 -4.87
N HIS A 155 8.12 1.02 -4.20
CA HIS A 155 8.08 2.06 -3.19
C HIS A 155 7.33 1.58 -1.96
N LEU A 156 7.95 1.72 -0.79
CA LEU A 156 7.37 1.34 0.49
C LEU A 156 7.21 2.56 1.38
N TYR A 157 6.03 2.76 1.94
CA TYR A 157 5.74 3.79 2.93
C TYR A 157 5.16 3.10 4.16
N ILE A 158 5.79 3.28 5.31
CA ILE A 158 5.29 2.70 6.56
C ILE A 158 5.14 3.83 7.56
N GLN A 159 3.95 3.90 8.15
CA GLN A 159 3.63 4.84 9.21
C GLN A 159 3.48 4.09 10.53
N ASN A 160 3.95 4.70 11.62
CA ASN A 160 3.82 4.23 13.01
C ASN A 160 4.62 2.97 13.35
N LEU A 161 5.85 2.94 12.86
CA LEU A 161 6.80 1.84 13.00
C LEU A 161 7.10 1.43 14.46
N ALA A 162 6.55 0.30 14.90
CA ALA A 162 6.97 -0.36 16.14
C ALA A 162 8.12 -1.37 15.94
N ASP A 163 8.25 -1.96 14.74
CA ASP A 163 9.11 -3.13 14.46
C ASP A 163 10.06 -2.89 13.26
N LEU A 164 10.92 -1.86 13.31
CA LEU A 164 11.84 -1.55 12.20
C LEU A 164 12.77 -2.72 11.84
N ASP A 165 13.24 -3.48 12.83
CA ASP A 165 14.16 -4.58 12.59
C ASP A 165 13.55 -5.66 11.69
N LYS A 166 12.28 -6.00 11.89
CA LYS A 166 11.55 -6.91 11.00
C LYS A 166 11.43 -6.38 9.58
N ILE A 167 11.29 -5.08 9.40
CA ILE A 167 11.23 -4.46 8.06
C ILE A 167 12.60 -4.55 7.40
N LEU A 168 13.68 -4.22 8.11
CA LEU A 168 15.04 -4.35 7.60
C LEU A 168 15.36 -5.80 7.21
N ASP A 169 14.89 -6.78 8.00
CA ASP A 169 15.01 -8.21 7.71
C ASP A 169 14.22 -8.64 6.46
N ALA A 170 13.12 -7.93 6.14
CA ALA A 170 12.30 -8.18 4.96
C ALA A 170 12.82 -7.47 3.69
N ILE A 171 13.57 -6.36 3.80
CA ILE A 171 14.09 -5.64 2.62
C ILE A 171 14.82 -6.54 1.60
N PRO A 172 15.64 -7.53 1.99
CA PRO A 172 16.27 -8.46 1.04
C PRO A 172 15.28 -9.23 0.13
N THR A 173 14.02 -9.38 0.53
CA THR A 173 12.96 -10.02 -0.29
C THR A 173 12.27 -9.04 -1.25
N MET A 174 12.70 -7.77 -1.28
CA MET A 174 12.15 -6.69 -2.10
C MET A 174 13.14 -6.25 -3.21
N PRO A 175 13.39 -7.09 -4.24
CA PRO A 175 14.49 -6.90 -5.18
C PRO A 175 14.37 -5.68 -6.13
N TYR A 176 13.19 -5.07 -6.20
CA TYR A 176 12.91 -3.87 -7.01
C TYR A 176 12.63 -2.63 -6.16
N LEU A 177 12.77 -2.71 -4.83
CA LEU A 177 12.53 -1.58 -3.96
C LEU A 177 13.62 -0.53 -4.17
N VAL A 178 13.22 0.65 -4.65
CA VAL A 178 14.10 1.80 -4.91
C VAL A 178 13.88 2.93 -3.90
N PHE A 179 12.70 2.97 -3.27
CA PHE A 179 12.32 4.01 -2.33
C PHE A 179 11.69 3.40 -1.08
N ALA A 180 12.11 3.87 0.09
CA ALA A 180 11.47 3.57 1.35
C ALA A 180 11.24 4.85 2.18
N SER A 181 10.05 5.02 2.73
CA SER A 181 9.72 6.06 3.69
C SER A 181 9.26 5.41 4.99
N LEU A 182 9.98 5.71 6.07
CA LEU A 182 9.81 5.15 7.38
C LEU A 182 9.43 6.25 8.35
N ILE A 183 8.14 6.36 8.66
CA ILE A 183 7.61 7.40 9.53
C ILE A 183 7.35 6.80 10.91
N ILE A 184 8.03 7.34 11.92
CA ILE A 184 7.77 7.02 13.32
C ILE A 184 7.01 8.18 13.94
N ASP A 185 5.69 8.05 13.97
CA ASP A 185 4.81 8.98 14.68
C ASP A 185 4.41 8.39 16.03
N ILE A 186 5.40 8.29 16.93
CA ILE A 186 5.21 7.70 18.24
C ILE A 186 5.73 8.65 19.32
N ASN A 187 4.82 9.20 20.14
CA ASN A 187 5.12 10.06 21.30
C ASN A 187 5.84 9.33 22.46
N TYR A 188 6.29 8.09 22.28
CA TYR A 188 6.95 7.30 23.31
C TYR A 188 8.48 7.41 23.18
N LYS A 189 9.09 8.24 24.03
CA LYS A 189 10.55 8.44 24.14
C LYS A 189 11.36 7.14 24.18
N THR A 190 10.81 6.08 24.77
CA THR A 190 11.44 4.74 24.84
C THR A 190 11.55 4.08 23.47
N VAL A 191 10.51 4.16 22.64
CA VAL A 191 10.50 3.59 21.27
C VAL A 191 11.51 4.31 20.40
N LEU A 192 11.55 5.65 20.51
CA LEU A 192 12.50 6.46 19.77
C LEU A 192 13.96 6.16 20.17
N THR A 193 14.25 6.06 21.48
CA THR A 193 15.61 5.67 21.95
C THR A 193 16.01 4.29 21.41
N SER A 194 15.09 3.32 21.42
CA SER A 194 15.33 1.97 20.89
C SER A 194 15.65 2.02 19.39
N PHE A 195 14.87 2.79 18.63
CA PHE A 195 15.06 2.96 17.19
C PHE A 195 16.44 3.54 16.87
N VAL A 196 16.83 4.61 17.54
CA VAL A 196 18.14 5.25 17.35
C VAL A 196 19.29 4.32 17.74
N THR A 197 19.15 3.60 18.86
CA THR A 197 20.14 2.61 19.30
C THR A 197 20.31 1.50 18.26
N MET A 198 19.20 1.06 17.66
CA MET A 198 19.20 0.05 16.62
C MET A 198 19.89 0.54 15.35
N LEU A 199 19.54 1.74 14.87
CA LEU A 199 20.19 2.34 13.69
C LEU A 199 21.69 2.53 13.89
N ASN A 200 22.13 2.96 15.08
CA ASN A 200 23.55 3.12 15.42
C ASN A 200 24.29 1.78 15.58
N GLY A 201 23.58 0.66 15.58
CA GLY A 201 24.12 -0.69 15.76
C GLY A 201 24.02 -1.59 14.53
N LEU A 202 23.69 -1.06 13.34
CA LEU A 202 23.41 -1.87 12.14
C LEU A 202 24.57 -2.81 11.78
N LYS A 203 25.82 -2.36 11.78
CA LYS A 203 27.01 -3.19 11.50
C LYS A 203 27.19 -4.35 12.47
N GLN A 204 26.77 -4.18 13.71
CA GLN A 204 26.88 -5.22 14.72
C GLN A 204 25.74 -6.23 14.56
N ARG A 205 24.56 -5.75 14.15
CA ARG A 205 23.35 -6.56 14.01
C ARG A 205 23.33 -7.37 12.72
N TYR A 206 23.82 -6.78 11.63
CA TYR A 206 23.85 -7.40 10.31
C TYR A 206 25.29 -7.76 9.92
N PRO A 207 25.58 -9.03 9.58
CA PRO A 207 26.95 -9.45 9.26
C PRO A 207 27.45 -8.92 7.90
N LYS A 208 26.56 -8.39 7.06
CA LYS A 208 26.85 -7.85 5.74
C LYS A 208 25.83 -6.75 5.37
N PRO A 209 26.21 -5.81 4.50
CA PRO A 209 25.26 -4.82 4.00
C PRO A 209 24.12 -5.48 3.21
N SER A 210 22.99 -4.79 3.13
CA SER A 210 21.83 -5.22 2.35
C SER A 210 22.16 -5.26 0.85
N SER A 211 21.58 -6.22 0.14
CA SER A 211 21.59 -6.27 -1.33
C SER A 211 20.54 -5.36 -1.97
N SER A 212 19.87 -4.55 -1.15
CA SER A 212 18.81 -3.64 -1.58
C SER A 212 19.27 -2.65 -2.64
N LYS A 213 18.32 -2.24 -3.48
CA LYS A 213 18.47 -1.17 -4.48
C LYS A 213 17.85 0.15 -4.02
N ILE A 214 17.56 0.30 -2.73
CA ILE A 214 17.05 1.56 -2.19
C ILE A 214 18.04 2.69 -2.49
N GLU A 215 17.57 3.66 -3.26
CA GLU A 215 18.28 4.89 -3.64
C GLU A 215 17.86 6.05 -2.73
N THR A 216 16.60 6.04 -2.28
CA THR A 216 16.06 7.07 -1.38
C THR A 216 15.43 6.43 -0.14
N LEU A 217 15.91 6.87 1.03
CA LEU A 217 15.37 6.51 2.33
C LEU A 217 14.92 7.77 3.05
N LEU A 218 13.62 7.92 3.28
CA LEU A 218 13.09 8.98 4.13
C LEU A 218 12.82 8.41 5.52
N ILE A 219 13.32 9.10 6.55
CA ILE A 219 13.05 8.72 7.94
C ILE A 219 12.47 9.95 8.63
N SER A 220 11.26 9.83 9.16
CA SER A 220 10.67 10.85 10.04
C SER A 220 10.79 10.40 11.49
N LEU A 221 11.56 11.17 12.26
CA LEU A 221 11.71 11.02 13.71
C LEU A 221 11.10 12.25 14.37
N LEU A 222 9.79 12.21 14.65
CA LEU A 222 9.16 13.33 15.34
C LEU A 222 9.79 13.51 16.73
N GLY A 223 10.45 14.66 16.93
CA GLY A 223 10.95 15.10 18.23
C GLY A 223 12.45 14.90 18.54
N ILE A 224 13.27 14.31 17.64
CA ILE A 224 14.74 14.26 17.82
C ILE A 224 15.47 14.40 16.47
N ASP A 225 15.85 15.62 16.15
CA ASP A 225 16.52 15.95 14.88
C ASP A 225 17.95 15.41 14.75
N ASP A 226 18.72 15.38 15.85
CA ASP A 226 20.15 15.02 15.84
C ASP A 226 20.39 13.49 15.76
N ALA A 227 19.34 12.70 15.99
CA ALA A 227 19.45 11.26 16.06
C ALA A 227 19.73 10.62 14.69
N LEU A 228 19.12 11.16 13.63
CA LEU A 228 19.32 10.65 12.27
C LEU A 228 20.76 10.87 11.82
N ASP A 229 21.34 12.02 12.15
CA ASP A 229 22.72 12.38 11.77
C ASP A 229 23.74 11.39 12.35
N SER A 230 23.52 10.94 13.59
CA SER A 230 24.38 9.92 14.23
C SER A 230 24.33 8.55 13.55
N ALA A 231 23.22 8.23 12.88
CA ALA A 231 22.98 6.94 12.23
C ALA A 231 23.37 6.91 10.74
N LEU A 232 23.73 8.05 10.15
CA LEU A 232 23.98 8.15 8.70
C LEU A 232 25.05 7.18 8.20
N ASP A 233 26.15 7.01 8.93
CA ASP A 233 27.25 6.13 8.54
C ASP A 233 26.85 4.64 8.59
N GLU A 234 25.99 4.28 9.54
CA GLU A 234 25.45 2.92 9.67
C GLU A 234 24.43 2.64 8.57
N LEU A 235 23.54 3.60 8.28
CA LEU A 235 22.54 3.52 7.21
C LEU A 235 23.20 3.44 5.83
N LYS A 236 24.19 4.29 5.53
CA LYS A 236 24.93 4.26 4.25
C LYS A 236 25.74 2.99 4.09
N TRP A 237 26.30 2.46 5.18
CA TRP A 237 26.94 1.16 5.14
C TRP A 237 25.93 0.05 4.84
N TYR A 238 24.77 0.05 5.51
CA TYR A 238 23.76 -1.00 5.36
C TYR A 238 23.02 -0.94 4.02
N PHE A 239 22.81 0.25 3.46
CA PHE A 239 22.23 0.51 2.14
C PHE A 239 23.26 1.14 1.20
N PRO A 240 24.11 0.35 0.52
CA PRO A 240 25.23 0.88 -0.25
C PRO A 240 24.84 1.72 -1.48
N LYS A 241 23.58 1.66 -1.90
CA LYS A 241 23.01 2.39 -3.04
C LYS A 241 22.28 3.68 -2.65
N LEU A 242 22.28 4.01 -1.36
CA LEU A 242 21.54 5.13 -0.82
C LEU A 242 22.18 6.45 -1.25
N GLU A 243 21.48 7.18 -2.12
CA GLU A 243 21.89 8.50 -2.64
C GLU A 243 21.29 9.63 -1.82
N HIS A 244 20.06 9.43 -1.33
CA HIS A 244 19.29 10.45 -0.62
C HIS A 244 18.77 9.92 0.71
N ILE A 245 19.11 10.65 1.79
CA ILE A 245 18.52 10.49 3.11
C ILE A 245 17.85 11.81 3.45
N GLY A 246 16.55 11.78 3.68
CA GLY A 246 15.76 12.96 3.99
C GLY A 246 14.94 12.77 5.27
N LYS A 247 14.64 13.90 5.92
CA LYS A 247 13.61 13.97 6.94
C LYS A 247 12.26 14.21 6.25
N VAL A 248 11.20 13.56 6.73
CA VAL A 248 9.83 13.96 6.34
C VAL A 248 9.40 15.00 7.37
N GLU A 249 9.18 16.23 6.89
CA GLU A 249 8.65 17.36 7.66
C GLU A 249 7.16 17.20 7.99
#